data_AF-A0A9X8DJ34-F1
#
_entry.id   AF-A0A9X8DJ34-F1
#
_cell.length_a   1.000
_cell.length_b   1.000
_cell.length_c   1.000
_cell.angle_alpha   90.00
_cell.angle_beta   90.00
_cell.angle_gamma   90.00
#
_symmetry.space_group_name_H-M   'P 1'
#
loop_
_entity.id
_entity.type
_entity.pdbx_description
1 polymer ?
#
loop_
_entity_poly.entity_id
_entity_poly.type
_entity_poly.pdbx_seq_one_letter_code
_entity_poly.pdbx_strand_id
1 'polypeptide(L)'
;MPLFSRSVRNVYGWLTSVTSSLLPFTFCENDMARRYSNLGPISNKTLMKWMHQMCRWLEAKLKKTLPESFACVFDAWTSGSTHYVAVFASFPSDSLRGYEMMLHALLPMNDVDSLSAADFLEFFDFVLDVYGKRRRNVVALIGTIAPQTVPLLAWLLVVRLIGSTSSLVMC
;
A
#
# COMPACT_ATOMS: atom_id res chain seq x y z
N MET A 1 17.36 -16.41 -18.92
CA MET A 1 16.79 -15.09 -18.54
C MET A 1 15.82 -14.65 -19.62
N PRO A 2 14.61 -14.17 -19.32
CA PRO A 2 13.71 -13.67 -20.35
C PRO A 2 14.35 -12.43 -20.99
N LEU A 3 14.46 -12.42 -22.32
CA LEU A 3 14.97 -11.27 -23.07
C LEU A 3 13.86 -10.21 -23.17
N PHE A 4 13.80 -9.29 -22.21
CA PHE A 4 12.89 -8.15 -22.29
C PHE A 4 13.29 -7.20 -23.41
N SER A 5 12.29 -6.63 -24.11
CA SER A 5 12.53 -5.65 -25.16
C SER A 5 13.30 -4.44 -24.62
N ARG A 6 14.01 -3.72 -25.49
CA ARG A 6 14.76 -2.51 -25.10
C ARG A 6 13.81 -1.47 -24.49
N SER A 7 12.59 -1.33 -25.02
CA SER A 7 11.58 -0.41 -24.49
C SER A 7 11.12 -0.78 -23.08
N VAL A 8 10.92 -2.06 -22.77
CA VAL A 8 10.52 -2.51 -21.42
C VAL A 8 11.64 -2.25 -20.41
N ARG A 9 12.88 -2.59 -20.76
CA ARG A 9 14.05 -2.29 -19.91
C ARG A 9 14.20 -0.80 -19.65
N ASN A 10 13.90 0.02 -20.66
CA ASN A 10 13.98 1.46 -20.56
C ASN A 10 12.97 2.04 -19.56
N VAL A 11 11.70 1.63 -19.68
CA VAL A 11 10.65 2.03 -18.74
C VAL A 11 10.97 1.56 -17.33
N TYR A 12 11.39 0.31 -17.17
CA TYR A 12 11.79 -0.25 -15.88
C TYR A 12 12.94 0.54 -15.24
N GLY A 13 13.95 0.93 -16.02
CA GLY A 13 15.06 1.75 -15.54
C GLY A 13 14.59 3.11 -15.02
N TRP A 14 13.72 3.81 -15.77
CA TRP A 14 13.18 5.09 -15.33
C TRP A 14 12.32 4.97 -14.08
N LEU A 15 11.46 3.94 -14.02
CA LEU A 15 10.64 3.66 -12.86
C LEU A 15 11.49 3.40 -11.63
N THR A 16 12.50 2.55 -11.75
CA THR A 16 13.43 2.21 -10.66
C THR A 16 14.13 3.46 -10.15
N SER A 17 14.66 4.31 -11.04
CA SER A 17 15.30 5.58 -10.65
C SER A 17 14.37 6.49 -9.88
N VAL A 18 13.12 6.63 -10.34
CA VAL A 18 12.12 7.48 -9.69
C VAL A 18 11.72 6.93 -8.32
N THR A 19 11.44 5.63 -8.22
CA THR A 19 10.95 5.02 -6.97
C THR A 19 12.05 4.83 -5.94
N SER A 20 13.25 4.40 -6.34
CA SER A 20 14.35 4.12 -5.41
C SER A 20 14.97 5.39 -4.83
N SER A 21 14.89 6.51 -5.54
CA SER A 21 15.45 7.79 -5.11
C SER A 21 14.38 8.81 -4.71
N LEU A 22 13.11 8.41 -4.65
CA LEU A 22 11.97 9.27 -4.30
C LEU A 22 11.91 10.58 -5.11
N LEU A 23 12.19 10.49 -6.42
CA LEU A 23 12.22 11.65 -7.31
C LEU A 23 10.83 11.96 -7.89
N PRO A 24 10.58 13.19 -8.35
CA PRO A 24 9.35 13.51 -9.08
C PRO A 24 9.21 12.68 -10.36
N PHE A 25 7.98 12.33 -10.77
CA PHE A 25 7.74 11.62 -12.04
C PHE A 25 8.22 12.40 -13.28
N THR A 26 8.30 13.73 -13.18
CA THR A 26 8.87 14.62 -14.20
C THR A 26 10.39 14.45 -14.37
N PHE A 27 11.07 13.73 -13.47
CA PHE A 27 12.51 13.48 -13.55
C PHE A 27 12.92 12.78 -14.85
N CYS A 28 12.07 11.92 -15.41
CA CYS A 28 12.33 11.28 -16.71
C CYS A 28 12.36 12.27 -17.90
N GLU A 29 11.86 13.49 -17.70
CA GLU A 29 11.89 14.58 -18.66
C GLU A 29 13.01 15.59 -18.42
N ASN A 30 13.74 15.48 -17.30
CA ASN A 30 14.84 16.38 -16.98
C ASN A 30 16.02 16.20 -17.95
N ASP A 31 16.52 17.30 -18.50
CA ASP A 31 17.59 17.28 -19.51
C ASP A 31 18.90 16.70 -18.98
N MET A 32 19.27 17.02 -17.73
CA MET A 32 20.48 16.49 -17.11
C MET A 32 20.34 15.00 -16.81
N ALA A 33 19.17 14.58 -16.30
CA ALA A 33 18.89 13.17 -16.07
C ALA A 33 18.99 12.36 -17.36
N ARG A 34 18.41 12.86 -18.46
CA ARG A 34 18.50 12.22 -19.78
C ARG A 34 19.94 12.18 -20.30
N ARG A 35 20.67 13.29 -20.16
CA ARG A 35 22.05 13.42 -20.64
C ARG A 35 23.02 12.45 -19.95
N TYR A 36 22.84 12.21 -18.65
CA TYR A 36 23.74 11.38 -17.86
C TYR A 36 23.21 9.96 -17.59
N SER A 37 21.99 9.63 -18.02
CA SER A 37 21.46 8.27 -17.95
C SER A 37 21.82 7.45 -19.19
N ASN A 38 21.93 6.13 -19.00
CA ASN A 38 21.99 5.17 -20.12
C ASN A 38 20.58 4.78 -20.63
N LEU A 39 19.55 5.55 -20.26
CA LEU A 39 18.15 5.29 -20.58
C LEU A 39 17.71 6.16 -21.75
N GLY A 40 16.98 5.58 -22.70
CA GLY A 40 16.34 6.32 -23.78
C GLY A 40 15.27 7.28 -23.23
N PRO A 41 15.03 8.43 -23.89
CA PRO A 41 14.09 9.43 -23.40
C PRO A 41 12.66 8.89 -23.40
N ILE A 42 11.90 9.20 -22.35
CA ILE A 42 10.46 8.98 -22.25
C ILE A 42 9.78 10.24 -21.76
N SER A 43 8.47 10.34 -21.98
CA SER A 43 7.65 11.39 -21.35
C SER A 43 7.11 10.93 -20.00
N ASN A 44 6.83 11.89 -19.12
CA ASN A 44 6.14 11.67 -17.86
C ASN A 44 4.79 10.98 -18.09
N LYS A 45 4.07 11.38 -19.15
CA LYS A 45 2.83 10.70 -19.58
C LYS A 45 3.03 9.21 -19.85
N THR A 46 4.14 8.84 -20.49
CA THR A 46 4.47 7.44 -20.77
C THR A 46 4.84 6.70 -19.49
N LEU A 47 5.64 7.32 -18.62
CA LEU A 47 6.01 6.76 -17.33
C LEU A 47 4.77 6.47 -16.46
N MET A 48 3.88 7.46 -16.33
CA MET A 48 2.62 7.34 -15.59
C MET A 48 1.69 6.29 -16.17
N LYS A 49 1.61 6.19 -17.51
CA LYS A 49 0.84 5.12 -18.17
C LYS A 49 1.32 3.74 -17.71
N TRP A 50 2.64 3.52 -17.69
CA TRP A 50 3.20 2.24 -17.24
C TRP A 50 3.04 2.01 -15.74
N MET A 51 3.19 3.06 -14.93
CA MET A 51 2.92 3.00 -13.50
C MET A 51 1.50 2.53 -13.21
N HIS A 52 0.49 3.15 -13.84
CA HIS A 52 -0.90 2.72 -13.68
C HIS A 52 -1.15 1.28 -14.15
N GLN A 53 -0.51 0.84 -15.24
CA GLN A 53 -0.61 -0.54 -15.69
C GLN A 53 0.02 -1.53 -14.70
N MET A 54 1.16 -1.16 -14.11
CA MET A 54 1.81 -1.94 -13.06
C MET A 54 0.96 -2.01 -11.80
N CYS A 55 0.37 -0.90 -11.36
CA CYS A 55 -0.57 -0.88 -10.23
C CYS A 55 -1.75 -1.83 -10.49
N ARG A 56 -2.39 -1.75 -11.65
CA ARG A 56 -3.50 -2.67 -12.02
C ARG A 56 -3.09 -4.13 -12.05
N TRP A 57 -1.90 -4.42 -12.59
CA TRP A 57 -1.37 -5.77 -12.61
C TRP A 57 -1.05 -6.28 -11.20
N LEU A 58 -0.47 -5.43 -10.35
CA LEU A 58 -0.22 -5.72 -8.94
C LEU A 58 -1.53 -5.99 -8.24
N GLU A 59 -2.51 -5.09 -8.29
CA GLU A 59 -3.85 -5.29 -7.72
C GLU A 59 -4.47 -6.63 -8.15
N ALA A 60 -4.41 -6.95 -9.44
CA ALA A 60 -4.91 -8.22 -9.96
C ALA A 60 -4.12 -9.45 -9.45
N LYS A 61 -2.82 -9.30 -9.21
CA LYS A 61 -1.98 -10.33 -8.60
C LYS A 61 -2.30 -10.49 -7.12
N LEU A 62 -2.38 -9.39 -6.36
CA LEU A 62 -2.71 -9.39 -4.95
C LEU A 62 -4.09 -10.03 -4.71
N LYS A 63 -5.10 -9.70 -5.53
CA LYS A 63 -6.42 -10.36 -5.53
C LYS A 63 -6.35 -11.89 -5.60
N LYS A 64 -5.44 -12.42 -6.41
CA LYS A 64 -5.27 -13.86 -6.61
C LYS A 64 -4.46 -14.52 -5.50
N THR A 65 -3.51 -13.79 -4.93
CA THR A 65 -2.65 -14.28 -3.84
C THR A 65 -3.40 -14.27 -2.51
N LEU A 66 -4.33 -13.32 -2.32
CA LEU A 66 -5.01 -13.14 -1.05
C LEU A 66 -5.97 -14.30 -0.74
N PRO A 67 -5.78 -15.02 0.37
CA PRO A 67 -6.62 -16.17 0.71
C PRO A 67 -8.05 -15.77 1.08
N GLU A 68 -8.93 -16.75 1.25
CA GLU A 68 -10.30 -16.53 1.73
C GLU A 68 -10.36 -16.11 3.20
N SER A 69 -9.29 -16.31 3.97
CA SER A 69 -9.21 -15.92 5.37
C SER A 69 -7.84 -15.34 5.68
N PHE A 70 -7.82 -14.12 6.23
CA PHE A 70 -6.60 -13.40 6.58
C PHE A 70 -6.83 -12.48 7.77
N ALA A 71 -5.76 -12.14 8.49
CA ALA A 71 -5.78 -11.08 9.49
C ALA A 71 -5.47 -9.74 8.83
N CYS A 72 -6.10 -8.66 9.28
CA CYS A 72 -5.73 -7.32 8.86
C CYS A 72 -4.89 -6.63 9.93
N VAL A 73 -3.75 -6.07 9.53
CA VAL A 73 -2.90 -5.24 10.36
C VAL A 73 -3.06 -3.79 9.94
N PHE A 74 -3.25 -2.91 10.91
CA PHE A 74 -3.44 -1.49 10.70
C PHE A 74 -2.40 -0.67 11.44
N ASP A 75 -1.95 0.38 10.77
CA ASP A 75 -1.19 1.44 11.43
C ASP A 75 -1.78 2.78 11.02
N ALA A 76 -2.08 3.61 12.01
CA ALA A 76 -2.60 4.95 11.85
C ALA A 76 -1.65 5.94 12.51
N TRP A 77 -1.21 6.94 11.75
CA TRP A 77 -0.33 8.00 12.25
C TRP A 77 -0.70 9.36 11.66
N THR A 78 -0.24 10.42 12.31
CA THR A 78 -0.42 11.79 11.84
C THR A 78 0.94 12.35 11.45
N SER A 79 1.04 12.94 10.27
CA SER A 79 2.21 13.72 9.87
C SER A 79 1.76 15.08 9.37
N GLY A 80 2.18 16.14 10.06
CA GLY A 80 1.67 17.49 9.83
C GLY A 80 0.16 17.57 10.11
N SER A 81 -0.61 18.01 9.12
CA SER A 81 -2.08 18.11 9.19
C SER A 81 -2.80 16.93 8.52
N THR A 82 -2.10 15.83 8.22
CA THR A 82 -2.66 14.70 7.48
C THR A 82 -2.56 13.43 8.32
N HIS A 83 -3.71 12.78 8.52
CA HIS A 83 -3.79 11.44 9.10
C HIS A 83 -3.64 10.41 7.99
N TYR A 84 -2.74 9.46 8.19
CA TYR A 84 -2.49 8.35 7.29
C TYR A 84 -2.96 7.07 7.94
N VAL A 85 -3.55 6.21 7.13
CA VAL A 85 -3.89 4.83 7.52
C VAL A 85 -3.24 3.88 6.53
N ALA A 86 -2.46 2.95 7.05
CA ALA A 86 -1.95 1.80 6.33
C ALA A 86 -2.73 0.56 6.72
N VAL A 87 -3.11 -0.24 5.72
CA VAL A 87 -3.79 -1.52 5.89
C VAL A 87 -2.94 -2.61 5.26
N PHE A 88 -2.63 -3.64 6.02
CA PHE A 88 -1.94 -4.83 5.55
C PHE A 88 -2.82 -6.07 5.74
N ALA A 89 -2.73 -7.02 4.82
CA ALA A 89 -3.22 -8.37 5.04
C ALA A 89 -2.05 -9.26 5.50
N SER A 90 -2.27 -10.03 6.55
CA SER A 90 -1.35 -11.03 7.08
C SER A 90 -2.00 -12.41 7.01
N PHE A 91 -1.34 -13.37 6.39
CA PHE A 91 -1.85 -14.72 6.21
C PHE A 91 -0.74 -15.77 6.22
N PRO A 92 -1.05 -17.03 6.60
CA PRO A 92 -0.06 -18.11 6.59
C PRO A 92 0.54 -18.31 5.20
N SER A 93 1.85 -18.54 5.14
CA SER A 93 2.60 -18.82 3.91
C SER A 93 3.73 -19.79 4.23
N ASP A 94 4.18 -20.55 3.24
CA ASP A 94 5.34 -21.46 3.30
C ASP A 94 6.69 -20.70 3.39
N SER A 95 6.65 -19.38 3.59
CA SER A 95 7.84 -18.57 3.83
C SER A 95 8.56 -19.01 5.11
N LEU A 96 9.85 -18.68 5.23
CA LEU A 96 10.63 -18.94 6.46
C LEU A 96 10.03 -18.29 7.72
N ARG A 97 9.20 -17.26 7.55
CA ARG A 97 8.49 -16.59 8.64
C ARG A 97 7.17 -17.28 9.02
N GLY A 98 6.68 -18.22 8.21
CA GLY A 98 5.39 -18.90 8.38
C GLY A 98 4.17 -18.05 8.01
N TYR A 99 4.38 -16.79 7.60
CA TYR A 99 3.34 -15.88 7.14
C TYR A 99 3.88 -14.92 6.09
N GLU A 100 2.96 -14.35 5.30
CA GLU A 100 3.20 -13.22 4.41
C GLU A 100 2.39 -12.02 4.88
N MET A 101 2.97 -10.83 4.70
CA MET A 101 2.29 -9.55 4.95
C MET A 101 2.30 -8.72 3.67
N MET A 102 1.13 -8.20 3.32
CA MET A 102 0.89 -7.53 2.05
C MET A 102 0.19 -6.20 2.29
N LEU A 103 0.77 -5.10 1.82
CA LEU A 103 0.13 -3.77 1.89
C LEU A 103 -1.08 -3.75 0.95
N HIS A 104 -2.26 -3.55 1.52
CA HIS A 104 -3.52 -3.38 0.78
C HIS A 104 -3.80 -1.91 0.44
N ALA A 105 -3.52 -1.01 1.37
CA ALA A 105 -3.79 0.41 1.16
C ALA A 105 -2.89 1.27 2.03
N LEU A 106 -2.52 2.43 1.49
CA LEU A 106 -1.91 3.54 2.22
C LEU A 106 -2.57 4.80 1.71
N LEU A 107 -3.45 5.39 2.51
CA LEU A 107 -4.28 6.51 2.08
C LEU A 107 -4.32 7.59 3.18
N PRO A 108 -4.27 8.88 2.79
CA PRO A 108 -4.61 9.96 3.71
C PRO A 108 -6.13 9.91 3.98
N MET A 109 -6.53 10.10 5.24
CA MET A 109 -7.93 10.25 5.62
C MET A 109 -8.40 11.66 5.26
N ASN A 110 -9.55 11.78 4.60
CA ASN A 110 -10.07 13.06 4.08
C ASN A 110 -10.56 14.01 5.18
N ASP A 111 -10.82 13.52 6.39
CA ASP A 111 -11.30 14.34 7.51
C ASP A 111 -10.41 14.14 8.75
N VAL A 112 -9.82 15.25 9.19
CA VAL A 112 -8.95 15.35 10.39
C VAL A 112 -9.76 15.27 11.68
N ASP A 113 -11.04 15.65 11.62
CA ASP A 113 -11.87 15.82 12.81
C ASP A 113 -12.88 14.68 12.98
N SER A 114 -13.29 14.02 11.89
CA SER A 114 -14.10 12.80 11.93
C SER A 114 -13.26 11.54 11.71
N LEU A 115 -12.38 11.22 12.69
CA LEU A 115 -11.91 9.84 12.90
C LEU A 115 -13.03 8.98 13.53
N SER A 116 -14.25 9.12 12.98
CA SER A 116 -15.38 8.35 13.43
C SER A 116 -15.15 6.90 13.03
N ALA A 117 -15.63 6.00 13.87
CA ALA A 117 -15.55 4.58 13.59
C ALA A 117 -16.31 4.18 12.32
N ALA A 118 -17.31 4.98 11.91
CA ALA A 118 -18.07 4.77 10.67
C ALA A 118 -17.23 5.08 9.43
N ASP A 119 -16.50 6.20 9.42
CA ASP A 119 -15.64 6.59 8.30
C ASP A 119 -14.51 5.57 8.09
N PHE A 120 -13.95 5.07 9.19
CA PHE A 120 -12.97 3.98 9.14
C PHE A 120 -13.57 2.69 8.56
N LEU A 121 -14.81 2.35 8.92
CA LEU A 121 -15.47 1.15 8.42
C LEU A 121 -15.81 1.23 6.93
N GLU A 122 -16.22 2.41 6.46
CA GLU A 122 -16.45 2.68 5.03
C GLU A 122 -15.13 2.59 4.25
N PHE A 123 -14.08 3.23 4.76
CA PHE A 123 -12.73 3.11 4.21
C PHE A 123 -12.29 1.63 4.15
N PHE A 124 -12.52 0.88 5.22
CA PHE A 124 -12.10 -0.52 5.28
C PHE A 124 -12.86 -1.38 4.27
N ASP A 125 -14.18 -1.20 4.14
CA ASP A 125 -14.98 -1.87 3.12
C ASP A 125 -14.49 -1.54 1.72
N PHE A 126 -14.22 -0.27 1.45
CA PHE A 126 -13.68 0.17 0.16
C PHE A 126 -12.36 -0.57 -0.16
N VAL A 127 -11.44 -0.64 0.80
CA VAL A 127 -10.18 -1.36 0.62
C VAL A 127 -10.42 -2.85 0.35
N LEU A 128 -11.32 -3.50 1.10
CA LEU A 128 -11.64 -4.92 0.89
C LEU A 128 -12.27 -5.19 -0.48
N ASP A 129 -13.19 -4.32 -0.91
CA ASP A 129 -13.87 -4.40 -2.21
C ASP A 129 -12.90 -4.23 -3.37
N VAL A 130 -11.90 -3.34 -3.22
CA VAL A 130 -10.80 -3.22 -4.20
C VAL A 130 -10.13 -4.56 -4.43
N TYR A 131 -10.00 -5.43 -3.42
CA TYR A 131 -9.43 -6.78 -3.54
C TYR A 131 -10.46 -7.91 -3.71
N GLY A 132 -11.74 -7.58 -3.90
CA GLY A 132 -12.81 -8.57 -4.05
C GLY A 132 -13.08 -9.39 -2.79
N LYS A 133 -12.77 -8.83 -1.61
CA LYS A 133 -13.00 -9.45 -0.30
C LYS A 133 -14.07 -8.69 0.46
N ARG A 134 -14.54 -9.28 1.56
CA ARG A 134 -15.53 -8.69 2.48
C ARG A 134 -15.08 -8.89 3.91
N ARG A 135 -15.71 -8.20 4.86
CA ARG A 135 -15.42 -8.34 6.30
C ARG A 135 -15.39 -9.79 6.80
N ARG A 136 -16.22 -10.67 6.25
CA ARG A 136 -16.24 -12.12 6.58
C ARG A 136 -14.94 -12.86 6.28
N ASN A 137 -14.10 -12.33 5.39
CA ASN A 137 -12.81 -12.90 5.05
C ASN A 137 -11.72 -12.49 6.07
N VAL A 138 -12.03 -11.56 6.97
CA VAL A 138 -11.10 -11.02 7.96
C VAL A 138 -11.32 -11.75 9.27
N VAL A 139 -10.29 -12.44 9.77
CA VAL A 139 -10.40 -13.25 11.00
C VAL A 139 -9.97 -12.49 12.25
N ALA A 140 -9.12 -11.48 12.09
CA ALA A 140 -8.60 -10.66 13.17
C ALA A 140 -8.23 -9.27 12.67
N LEU A 141 -8.33 -8.28 13.56
CA LEU A 141 -7.83 -6.93 13.37
C LEU A 141 -6.75 -6.65 14.39
N ILE A 142 -5.58 -6.22 13.92
CA ILE A 142 -4.40 -5.97 14.75
C ILE A 142 -3.94 -4.56 14.43
N GLY A 143 -3.83 -3.66 15.42
CA GLY A 143 -3.30 -2.33 15.13
C GLY A 143 -3.68 -1.23 16.11
N THR A 144 -3.25 -0.02 15.77
CA THR A 144 -3.55 1.21 16.48
C THR A 144 -4.93 1.72 16.08
N ILE A 145 -5.96 1.15 16.71
CA ILE A 145 -7.33 1.65 16.55
C ILE A 145 -7.68 2.64 17.66
N ALA A 146 -8.44 3.66 17.30
CA ALA A 146 -8.97 4.61 18.26
C ALA A 146 -10.01 3.92 19.17
N PRO A 147 -10.08 4.25 20.49
CA PRO A 147 -11.00 3.60 21.44
C PRO A 147 -12.45 3.55 20.98
N GLN A 148 -12.91 4.60 20.29
CA GLN A 148 -14.28 4.75 19.78
C GLN A 148 -14.64 3.73 18.70
N THR A 149 -13.66 3.12 18.03
CA THR A 149 -13.87 2.15 16.94
C THR A 149 -13.94 0.71 17.45
N VAL A 150 -13.44 0.43 18.65
CA VAL A 150 -13.41 -0.91 19.26
C VAL A 150 -14.81 -1.52 19.39
N PRO A 151 -15.86 -0.82 19.89
CA PRO A 151 -17.19 -1.42 20.08
C PRO A 151 -17.86 -1.81 18.76
N LEU A 152 -17.60 -1.07 17.69
CA LEU A 152 -18.16 -1.33 16.35
C LEU A 152 -17.47 -2.52 15.66
N LEU A 153 -16.35 -2.98 16.19
CA LEU A 153 -15.58 -4.12 15.70
C LEU A 153 -15.71 -5.35 16.62
N ALA A 154 -16.70 -5.36 17.52
CA ALA A 154 -16.92 -6.44 18.50
C ALA A 154 -17.09 -7.84 17.87
N TRP A 155 -17.43 -7.92 16.58
CA TRP A 155 -17.53 -9.15 15.80
C TRP A 155 -16.17 -9.75 15.39
N LEU A 156 -15.07 -9.04 15.61
CA LEU A 156 -13.71 -9.45 15.25
C LEU A 156 -12.85 -9.63 16.49
N LEU A 157 -11.85 -10.51 16.40
CA LEU A 157 -10.76 -10.52 17.36
C LEU A 157 -9.93 -9.25 17.15
N VAL A 158 -10.17 -8.26 18.00
CA VAL A 158 -9.48 -6.97 17.98
C VAL A 158 -8.32 -7.03 18.98
N VAL A 159 -7.10 -7.14 18.45
CA VAL A 159 -5.87 -7.03 19.25
C VAL A 159 -5.42 -5.58 19.21
N ARG A 160 -5.69 -4.86 20.29
CA ARG A 160 -5.23 -3.47 20.44
C ARG A 160 -3.77 -3.46 20.86
N LEU A 161 -2.93 -2.82 20.05
CA LEU A 161 -1.57 -2.49 20.47
C LEU A 161 -1.63 -1.20 21.29
N ILE A 162 -1.50 -1.31 22.62
CA ILE A 162 -1.39 -0.16 23.52
C ILE A 162 0.09 0.23 23.57
N GLY A 163 0.44 1.33 22.90
CA GLY A 163 1.78 1.90 22.96
C GLY A 163 2.22 2.45 21.62
N SER A 164 1.90 3.71 21.34
CA SER A 164 2.74 4.52 20.48
C SER A 164 3.38 5.59 21.38
N THR A 165 4.55 5.27 21.89
CA THR A 165 5.56 6.27 22.24
C THR A 165 6.80 5.92 21.43
N SER A 166 6.88 6.54 20.26
CA SER A 166 8.12 6.92 19.56
C SER A 166 9.02 5.80 19.03
N SER A 167 9.30 5.87 17.72
CA SER A 167 10.58 5.45 17.13
C SER A 167 10.91 3.95 17.12
N LEU A 168 10.21 3.16 16.31
CA LEU A 168 10.80 1.94 15.74
C LEU A 168 10.75 2.03 14.21
N VAL A 169 11.74 2.77 13.70
CA VAL A 169 12.54 2.44 12.50
C VAL A 169 11.78 1.68 11.41
N MET A 170 11.14 2.42 10.50
CA MET A 170 11.15 2.02 9.09
C MET A 170 12.47 2.51 8.49
N CYS A 171 13.50 1.68 8.62
CA CYS A 171 14.64 1.63 7.71
C CYS A 171 14.72 0.21 7.17
#